data_AF-A0A318I9P1-F1
#
_entry.id   AF-A0A318I9P1-F1
#
_cell.length_a   1.000
_cell.length_b   1.000
_cell.length_c   1.000
_cell.angle_alpha   90.00
_cell.angle_beta   90.00
_cell.angle_gamma   90.00
#
_symmetry.space_group_name_H-M   'P 1'
#
loop_
_entity.id
_entity.type
_entity.pdbx_description
1 polymer ?
#
loop_
_entity_poly.entity_id
_entity_poly.type
_entity_poly.pdbx_seq_one_letter_code
_entity_poly.pdbx_strand_id
1 'polypeptide(L)'
;MKKSRVVLKIIISVAIPAILALVFFAGQRPTAYYPVPLLKSTCPPGFKLNANNECIARNLYSQYATTNKAGVGGLKSALPEIRDGFSPQQIDLGRYLFFDPILSVDQTISCASCHDPNKGFSDGLAVSRGIDGHKLKRAAPSLYNVGYLKKLFWDGRASTLEEQMLEPLFSQVEMGNTPENLLSTVNEVDNYKKLFAEAFPNKPMDEPILLKEITKTIAAFQSTLVSLNSKYDQYAHGYDQALNKNEIEGLNIFRSFVARCAECHTPPLFTNQQFAVIGTPEPEGLPLDPGAEIPFDDKSLRGAFKVPSLRNIALTAPYMHSGRFKTLRETVQFYTDGRGHAVPEDENLLIHWHIWEPNLTDYEMDRLVDFLKTLTDESFKPEIPEVLPSGLKVST
;
A
#
# COMPACT_ATOMS: atom_id res chain seq x y z
N MET A 1 -3.16 5.21 -97.66
CA MET A 1 -3.99 5.71 -96.54
C MET A 1 -3.71 4.86 -95.29
N LYS A 2 -3.39 5.52 -94.15
CA LYS A 2 -3.35 5.04 -92.74
C LYS A 2 -2.46 3.80 -92.42
N LYS A 3 -1.27 3.96 -91.80
CA LYS A 3 -0.96 3.94 -90.33
C LYS A 3 -1.54 2.70 -89.62
N SER A 4 -0.86 1.94 -88.75
CA SER A 4 0.53 1.84 -88.29
C SER A 4 0.63 0.62 -87.34
N ARG A 5 1.76 -0.11 -87.45
CA ARG A 5 2.52 -0.94 -86.48
C ARG A 5 1.83 -1.66 -85.30
N VAL A 6 2.15 -2.94 -85.17
CA VAL A 6 2.50 -3.58 -83.89
C VAL A 6 3.82 -4.34 -84.09
N VAL A 7 4.82 -4.06 -83.24
CA VAL A 7 6.15 -4.69 -83.26
C VAL A 7 6.25 -5.62 -82.06
N LEU A 8 6.56 -6.89 -82.33
CA LEU A 8 6.82 -7.93 -81.35
C LEU A 8 8.34 -7.99 -81.08
N LYS A 9 8.76 -7.93 -79.81
CA LYS A 9 10.12 -8.32 -79.40
C LYS A 9 10.12 -9.11 -78.11
N ILE A 10 10.67 -10.31 -78.24
CA ILE A 10 11.03 -11.31 -77.23
C ILE A 10 12.14 -10.74 -76.33
N ILE A 11 12.06 -10.94 -75.01
CA ILE A 11 13.15 -10.69 -74.07
C ILE A 11 13.42 -11.95 -73.25
N ILE A 12 14.69 -12.34 -73.24
CA ILE A 12 15.32 -13.49 -72.60
C ILE A 12 15.64 -13.16 -71.13
N SER A 13 15.55 -14.18 -70.28
CA SER A 13 15.87 -14.20 -68.85
C SER A 13 17.37 -14.05 -68.59
N VAL A 14 17.75 -13.25 -67.58
CA VAL A 14 19.00 -13.38 -66.81
C VAL A 14 18.72 -13.04 -65.34
N ALA A 15 19.06 -13.97 -64.44
CA ALA A 15 18.96 -13.85 -62.99
C ALA A 15 20.17 -13.13 -62.38
N ILE A 16 19.95 -12.38 -61.30
CA ILE A 16 21.00 -11.81 -60.41
C ILE A 16 20.61 -12.16 -58.97
N PRO A 17 21.50 -12.70 -58.12
CA PRO A 17 21.20 -12.95 -56.72
C PRO A 17 21.47 -11.67 -55.89
N ALA A 18 20.46 -11.21 -55.15
CA ALA A 18 20.61 -10.12 -54.20
C ALA A 18 21.06 -10.66 -52.84
N ILE A 19 22.25 -10.26 -52.39
CA ILE A 19 22.75 -10.49 -51.03
C ILE A 19 22.06 -9.48 -50.11
N LEU A 20 21.18 -9.96 -49.22
CA LEU A 20 20.58 -9.14 -48.16
C LEU A 20 21.56 -9.05 -46.98
N ALA A 21 22.18 -7.89 -46.79
CA ALA A 21 22.88 -7.57 -45.55
C ALA A 21 21.86 -7.11 -44.50
N LEU A 22 21.59 -7.95 -43.50
CA LEU A 22 20.83 -7.58 -42.31
C LEU A 22 21.70 -6.72 -41.40
N VAL A 23 21.50 -5.40 -41.46
CA VAL A 23 22.03 -4.46 -40.48
C VAL A 23 21.15 -4.57 -39.22
N PHE A 24 21.67 -5.21 -38.18
CA PHE A 24 21.10 -5.12 -36.84
C PHE A 24 21.31 -3.69 -36.32
N PHE A 25 20.28 -2.85 -36.39
CA PHE A 25 20.21 -1.64 -35.57
C PHE A 25 19.91 -2.07 -34.13
N ALA A 26 20.95 -2.27 -33.33
CA ALA A 26 20.82 -2.18 -31.88
C ALA A 26 20.45 -0.73 -31.56
N GLY A 27 19.17 -0.48 -31.27
CA GLY A 27 18.69 0.81 -30.82
C GLY A 27 19.30 1.16 -29.47
N GLN A 28 20.42 1.88 -29.48
CA GLN A 28 20.88 2.59 -28.29
C GLN A 28 19.80 3.61 -27.91
N ARG A 29 19.12 3.37 -26.80
CA ARG A 29 18.24 4.38 -26.20
C ARG A 29 19.12 5.60 -25.88
N PRO A 30 18.78 6.82 -26.33
CA PRO A 30 19.52 8.00 -25.96
C PRO A 30 19.46 8.17 -24.43
N THR A 31 20.61 8.20 -23.79
CA THR A 31 20.77 8.52 -22.36
C THR A 31 20.48 10.01 -22.16
N ALA A 32 19.21 10.37 -22.15
CA ALA A 32 18.80 11.68 -21.66
C ALA A 32 19.18 11.76 -20.17
N TYR A 33 20.27 12.47 -19.88
CA TYR A 33 20.70 12.78 -18.53
C TYR A 33 19.69 13.73 -17.89
N TYR A 34 18.68 13.18 -17.22
CA TYR A 34 17.87 13.97 -16.31
C TYR A 34 18.67 14.15 -15.02
N PRO A 35 19.01 15.40 -14.62
CA PRO A 35 19.67 15.63 -13.35
C PRO A 35 18.67 15.31 -12.24
N VAL A 36 18.73 14.10 -11.70
CA VAL A 36 17.97 13.73 -10.52
C VAL A 36 18.57 14.48 -9.33
N PRO A 37 17.76 15.16 -8.50
CA PRO A 37 18.25 15.83 -7.31
C PRO A 37 18.99 14.85 -6.38
N LEU A 38 19.95 15.37 -5.62
CA LEU A 38 20.54 14.65 -4.48
C LEU A 38 19.46 14.22 -3.49
N LEU A 39 19.72 13.15 -2.73
CA LEU A 39 18.78 12.68 -1.72
C LEU A 39 18.59 13.73 -0.62
N LYS A 40 17.38 13.80 -0.07
CA LYS A 40 17.09 14.71 1.04
C LYS A 40 18.01 14.44 2.23
N SER A 41 18.51 15.51 2.85
CA SER A 41 19.30 15.48 4.08
C SER A 41 18.47 15.74 5.35
N THR A 42 17.16 15.97 5.19
CA THR A 42 16.21 16.22 6.28
C THR A 42 15.23 15.08 6.42
N CYS A 43 14.86 14.75 7.66
CA CYS A 43 13.83 13.76 7.93
C CYS A 43 12.44 14.20 7.41
N PRO A 44 11.57 13.24 7.04
CA PRO A 44 10.19 13.54 6.72
C PRO A 44 9.43 14.07 7.94
N PRO A 45 8.28 14.74 7.73
CA PRO A 45 7.40 15.17 8.81
C PRO A 45 7.06 14.03 9.78
N GLY A 46 7.00 14.34 11.08
CA GLY A 46 6.81 13.34 12.15
C GLY A 46 8.09 12.65 12.62
N PHE A 47 9.25 12.96 12.01
CA PHE A 47 10.55 12.41 12.40
C PHE A 47 11.56 13.53 12.68
N LYS A 48 12.49 13.27 13.60
CA LYS A 48 13.58 14.18 13.95
C LYS A 48 14.93 13.51 13.72
N LEU A 49 15.82 14.21 13.03
CA LEU A 49 17.19 13.78 12.79
C LEU A 49 17.99 13.78 14.09
N ASN A 50 18.70 12.69 14.37
CA ASN A 50 19.63 12.58 15.50
C ASN A 50 21.10 12.77 15.04
N ALA A 51 22.04 12.69 15.98
CA ALA A 51 23.48 12.87 15.71
C ALA A 51 24.10 11.76 14.85
N ASN A 52 23.45 10.60 14.73
CA ASN A 52 23.93 9.46 13.95
C ASN A 52 23.41 9.47 12.50
N ASN A 53 22.80 10.58 12.05
CA ASN A 53 22.10 10.68 10.77
C ASN A 53 20.91 9.72 10.66
N GLU A 54 20.16 9.52 11.75
CA GLU A 54 18.97 8.68 11.79
C GLU A 54 17.72 9.49 12.09
N CYS A 55 16.64 9.20 11.35
CA CYS A 55 15.33 9.77 11.56
C CYS A 55 14.57 8.97 12.62
N ILE A 56 14.34 9.58 13.77
CA ILE A 56 13.64 8.98 14.90
C ILE A 56 12.24 9.57 15.01
N ALA A 57 11.23 8.73 15.18
CA ALA A 57 9.85 9.17 15.23
C ALA A 57 9.60 10.10 16.43
N ARG A 58 8.80 11.14 16.19
CA ARG A 58 8.39 12.13 17.19
C ARG A 58 6.91 12.42 17.01
N ASN A 59 6.10 11.97 17.96
CA ASN A 59 4.67 12.23 18.00
C ASN A 59 4.20 12.43 19.45
N LEU A 60 3.02 13.01 19.61
CA LEU A 60 2.44 13.29 20.92
C LEU A 60 2.10 12.01 21.71
N TYR A 61 1.83 10.90 21.02
CA TYR A 61 1.60 9.60 21.66
C TYR A 61 2.84 9.04 22.35
N SER A 62 4.05 9.45 21.96
CA SER A 62 5.30 9.10 22.65
C SER A 62 5.43 9.71 24.06
N GLN A 63 4.56 10.66 24.43
CA GLN A 63 4.55 11.28 25.75
C GLN A 63 3.80 10.44 26.80
N TYR A 64 3.04 9.44 26.37
CA TYR A 64 2.26 8.59 27.26
C TYR A 64 3.07 7.38 27.69
N ALA A 65 2.98 7.05 28.98
CA ALA A 65 3.63 5.85 29.51
C ALA A 65 3.07 4.61 28.79
N THR A 66 3.97 3.73 28.37
CA THR A 66 3.60 2.37 28.00
C THR A 66 3.13 1.69 29.27
N THR A 67 1.82 1.67 29.50
CA THR A 67 1.30 0.76 30.52
C THR A 67 1.55 -0.64 29.98
N ASN A 68 2.49 -1.38 30.58
CA ASN A 68 2.69 -2.82 30.35
C ASN A 68 1.41 -3.64 30.61
N LYS A 69 0.36 -2.99 31.11
CA LYS A 69 -1.03 -3.41 31.05
C LYS A 69 -1.67 -2.68 29.88
N ALA A 70 -2.05 -3.39 28.83
CA ALA A 70 -2.82 -2.86 27.71
C ALA A 70 -4.11 -2.19 28.26
N GLY A 71 -4.05 -0.87 28.47
CA GLY A 71 -5.20 -0.07 28.82
C GLY A 71 -6.01 0.13 27.56
N VAL A 72 -7.09 -0.64 27.42
CA VAL A 72 -7.97 -0.63 26.26
C VAL A 72 -8.70 0.72 26.16
N GLY A 73 -8.41 1.48 25.10
CA GLY A 73 -9.33 2.47 24.55
C GLY A 73 -9.33 3.89 25.12
N GLY A 74 -8.35 4.28 25.93
CA GLY A 74 -8.22 5.66 26.41
C GLY A 74 -7.72 6.65 25.35
N LEU A 75 -8.05 7.94 25.51
CA LEU A 75 -7.56 9.03 24.65
C LEU A 75 -6.03 9.28 24.78
N LYS A 76 -5.39 8.73 25.82
CA LYS A 76 -3.96 8.93 26.14
C LYS A 76 -3.21 7.61 26.25
N SER A 77 -3.30 6.81 25.18
CA SER A 77 -2.62 5.51 25.08
C SER A 77 -1.35 5.60 24.24
N ALA A 78 -0.28 4.92 24.67
CA ALA A 78 0.97 4.86 23.91
C ALA A 78 0.80 4.08 22.59
N LEU A 79 1.61 4.45 21.59
CA LEU A 79 1.77 3.66 20.37
C LEU A 79 2.74 2.49 20.60
N PRO A 80 2.61 1.38 19.86
CA PRO A 80 3.69 0.41 19.72
C PRO A 80 4.97 1.09 19.23
N GLU A 81 6.11 0.46 19.46
CA GLU A 81 7.35 0.89 18.82
C GLU A 81 7.22 0.83 17.30
N ILE A 82 7.62 1.91 16.64
CA ILE A 82 7.73 1.97 15.20
C ILE A 82 9.13 1.57 14.79
N ARG A 83 9.26 0.97 13.62
CA ARG A 83 10.55 0.76 13.01
C ARG A 83 11.10 2.06 12.40
N ASP A 84 11.89 2.81 13.17
CA ASP A 84 12.61 4.00 12.74
C ASP A 84 14.13 3.76 12.68
N GLY A 85 14.95 4.82 12.67
CA GLY A 85 16.41 4.70 12.67
C GLY A 85 17.05 4.68 11.27
N PHE A 86 16.30 4.97 10.22
CA PHE A 86 16.81 5.10 8.86
C PHE A 86 17.36 6.50 8.60
N SER A 87 18.34 6.64 7.70
CA SER A 87 18.81 7.96 7.31
C SER A 87 17.81 8.69 6.40
N PRO A 88 17.80 10.04 6.39
CA PRO A 88 17.04 10.81 5.41
C PRO A 88 17.24 10.33 3.97
N GLN A 89 18.47 9.96 3.62
CA GLN A 89 18.85 9.47 2.30
C GLN A 89 18.22 8.11 1.99
N GLN A 90 18.22 7.17 2.94
CA GLN A 90 17.58 5.86 2.75
C GLN A 90 16.07 6.00 2.55
N ILE A 91 15.43 6.90 3.31
CA ILE A 91 13.99 7.18 3.20
C ILE A 91 13.68 7.80 1.84
N ASP A 92 14.45 8.78 1.40
CA ASP A 92 14.20 9.48 0.14
C ASP A 92 14.50 8.62 -1.09
N LEU A 93 15.51 7.74 -1.01
CA LEU A 93 15.76 6.72 -2.04
C LEU A 93 14.59 5.72 -2.12
N GLY A 94 14.08 5.28 -0.96
CA GLY A 94 12.87 4.46 -0.88
C GLY A 94 11.66 5.13 -1.50
N ARG A 95 11.50 6.45 -1.29
CA ARG A 95 10.46 7.25 -1.94
C ARG A 95 10.58 7.17 -3.45
N TYR A 96 11.76 7.40 -4.03
CA TYR A 96 11.93 7.27 -5.48
C TYR A 96 11.54 5.86 -5.99
N LEU A 97 12.07 4.81 -5.37
CA LEU A 97 11.77 3.42 -5.75
C LEU A 97 10.28 3.08 -5.64
N PHE A 98 9.59 3.60 -4.63
CA PHE A 98 8.16 3.36 -4.43
C PHE A 98 7.29 3.87 -5.59
N PHE A 99 7.68 4.98 -6.22
CA PHE A 99 6.97 5.57 -7.37
C PHE A 99 7.53 5.16 -8.73
N ASP A 100 8.68 4.49 -8.77
CA ASP A 100 9.38 4.14 -10.00
C ASP A 100 8.92 2.78 -10.54
N PRO A 101 8.30 2.71 -11.74
CA PRO A 101 7.82 1.45 -12.28
C PRO A 101 8.95 0.52 -12.74
N ILE A 102 10.23 0.95 -12.69
CA ILE A 102 11.41 0.12 -12.96
C ILE A 102 11.43 -1.22 -12.20
N LEU A 103 10.72 -1.30 -11.07
CA LEU A 103 10.63 -2.50 -10.24
C LEU A 103 9.74 -3.60 -10.86
N SER A 104 8.84 -3.26 -11.78
CA SER A 104 8.01 -4.24 -12.50
C SER A 104 8.72 -4.77 -13.75
N VAL A 105 8.41 -6.00 -14.14
CA VAL A 105 9.06 -6.68 -15.27
C VAL A 105 8.89 -5.95 -16.60
N ASP A 106 7.73 -5.33 -16.82
CA ASP A 106 7.38 -4.58 -18.04
C ASP A 106 7.56 -3.06 -17.88
N GLN A 107 8.02 -2.62 -16.71
CA GLN A 107 8.24 -1.21 -16.36
C GLN A 107 6.97 -0.35 -16.42
N THR A 108 5.79 -0.93 -16.13
CA THR A 108 4.50 -0.21 -16.15
C THR A 108 3.91 0.08 -14.77
N ILE A 109 4.25 -0.71 -13.76
CA ILE A 109 3.66 -0.66 -12.41
C ILE A 109 4.72 -0.38 -11.35
N SER A 110 4.41 0.55 -10.46
CA SER A 110 5.19 0.85 -9.25
C SER A 110 4.39 0.41 -8.00
N CYS A 111 4.97 0.56 -6.81
CA CYS A 111 4.21 0.37 -5.58
C CYS A 111 3.04 1.37 -5.48
N ALA A 112 3.26 2.61 -5.94
CA ALA A 112 2.27 3.68 -5.91
C ALA A 112 1.08 3.46 -6.85
N SER A 113 1.21 2.63 -7.89
CA SER A 113 0.08 2.26 -8.76
C SER A 113 -1.06 1.55 -8.01
N CYS A 114 -0.72 0.81 -6.95
CA CYS A 114 -1.68 0.14 -6.07
C CYS A 114 -1.87 0.87 -4.73
N HIS A 115 -0.94 1.74 -4.37
CA HIS A 115 -0.90 2.48 -3.11
C HIS A 115 -0.72 3.98 -3.36
N ASP A 116 -1.72 4.58 -4.02
CA ASP A 116 -1.74 5.97 -4.44
C ASP A 116 -1.90 6.90 -3.21
N PRO A 117 -0.95 7.84 -2.97
CA PRO A 117 -1.06 8.81 -1.89
C PRO A 117 -2.36 9.63 -1.91
N ASN A 118 -2.96 9.86 -3.09
CA ASN A 118 -4.22 10.62 -3.23
C ASN A 118 -5.46 9.79 -2.93
N LYS A 119 -5.31 8.48 -2.72
CA LYS A 119 -6.38 7.54 -2.35
C LYS A 119 -6.07 6.85 -1.03
N GLY A 120 -5.44 7.58 -0.11
CA GLY A 120 -5.11 7.07 1.21
C GLY A 120 -4.06 5.95 1.22
N PHE A 121 -3.15 5.91 0.25
CA PHE A 121 -2.23 4.79 0.00
C PHE A 121 -2.95 3.45 -0.26
N SER A 122 -4.11 3.54 -0.91
CA SER A 122 -4.81 2.42 -1.57
C SER A 122 -4.97 2.75 -3.06
N ASP A 123 -5.70 1.95 -3.83
CA ASP A 123 -5.90 2.19 -5.28
C ASP A 123 -7.30 2.69 -5.65
N GLY A 124 -8.22 2.72 -4.68
CA GLY A 124 -9.63 3.07 -4.90
C GLY A 124 -10.41 1.99 -5.68
N LEU A 125 -9.92 0.76 -5.73
CA LEU A 125 -10.53 -0.36 -6.44
C LEU A 125 -10.98 -1.45 -5.47
N ALA A 126 -11.96 -2.26 -5.90
CA ALA A 126 -12.40 -3.40 -5.10
C ALA A 126 -11.33 -4.49 -5.00
N VAL A 127 -10.62 -4.70 -6.11
CA VAL A 127 -9.41 -5.52 -6.18
C VAL A 127 -8.44 -4.82 -7.13
N SER A 128 -7.16 -4.86 -6.77
CA SER A 128 -6.11 -4.20 -7.55
C SER A 128 -5.88 -4.86 -8.90
N ARG A 129 -5.11 -4.18 -9.75
CA ARG A 129 -4.71 -4.67 -11.06
C ARG A 129 -3.20 -4.70 -11.16
N GLY A 130 -2.63 -5.87 -11.39
CA GLY A 130 -1.21 -6.02 -11.69
C GLY A 130 -0.90 -5.88 -13.18
N ILE A 131 0.29 -6.34 -13.57
CA ILE A 131 0.78 -6.29 -14.95
C ILE A 131 -0.23 -6.94 -15.91
N ASP A 132 -0.27 -6.44 -17.14
CA ASP A 132 -1.25 -6.81 -18.16
C ASP A 132 -2.74 -6.65 -17.74
N GLY A 133 -3.01 -5.94 -16.64
CA GLY A 133 -4.35 -5.70 -16.13
C GLY A 133 -4.97 -6.88 -15.38
N HIS A 134 -4.16 -7.86 -14.95
CA HIS A 134 -4.61 -9.00 -14.14
C HIS A 134 -5.30 -8.53 -12.87
N LYS A 135 -6.53 -8.98 -12.64
CA LYS A 135 -7.26 -8.69 -11.39
C LYS A 135 -6.68 -9.52 -10.26
N LEU A 136 -6.38 -8.87 -9.13
CA LEU A 136 -5.96 -9.56 -7.91
C LEU A 136 -7.17 -10.10 -7.13
N LYS A 137 -6.87 -10.85 -6.06
CA LYS A 137 -7.88 -11.47 -5.18
C LYS A 137 -8.40 -10.52 -4.10
N ARG A 138 -7.61 -9.53 -3.69
CA ARG A 138 -7.88 -8.66 -2.55
C ARG A 138 -7.67 -7.19 -2.91
N ALA A 139 -8.31 -6.31 -2.16
CA ALA A 139 -8.08 -4.87 -2.17
C ALA A 139 -6.69 -4.53 -1.61
N ALA A 140 -6.03 -3.50 -2.16
CA ALA A 140 -4.81 -2.96 -1.59
C ALA A 140 -5.13 -2.23 -0.27
N PRO A 141 -4.61 -2.69 0.89
CA PRO A 141 -4.83 -1.98 2.15
C PRO A 141 -4.05 -0.66 2.17
N SER A 142 -4.53 0.32 2.94
CA SER A 142 -3.76 1.55 3.19
C SER A 142 -2.40 1.24 3.81
N LEU A 143 -1.37 1.98 3.38
CA LEU A 143 -0.04 1.93 3.98
C LEU A 143 0.17 2.95 5.10
N TYR A 144 -0.83 3.78 5.41
CA TYR A 144 -0.72 4.70 6.55
C TYR A 144 -0.52 3.91 7.85
N ASN A 145 0.47 4.34 8.63
CA ASN A 145 0.90 3.74 9.89
C ASN A 145 1.37 2.27 9.77
N VAL A 146 1.73 1.81 8.57
CA VAL A 146 2.18 0.41 8.35
C VAL A 146 3.43 0.04 9.17
N GLY A 147 4.29 1.02 9.46
CA GLY A 147 5.49 0.84 10.30
C GLY A 147 5.22 0.41 11.75
N TYR A 148 3.98 0.49 12.23
CA TYR A 148 3.54 0.02 13.55
C TYR A 148 2.96 -1.41 13.53
N LEU A 149 2.78 -2.00 12.34
CA LEU A 149 2.15 -3.31 12.19
C LEU A 149 3.18 -4.43 12.31
N LYS A 150 2.80 -5.49 13.03
CA LYS A 150 3.58 -6.73 13.21
C LYS A 150 3.11 -7.88 12.33
N LYS A 151 1.92 -7.73 11.75
CA LYS A 151 1.28 -8.68 10.83
C LYS A 151 0.87 -7.90 9.58
N LEU A 152 1.37 -8.33 8.43
CA LEU A 152 1.18 -7.70 7.14
C LEU A 152 0.38 -8.60 6.20
N PHE A 153 -0.13 -8.02 5.12
CA PHE A 153 -1.26 -8.55 4.34
C PHE A 153 -2.55 -8.68 5.16
N TRP A 154 -3.65 -8.96 4.46
CA TRP A 154 -4.95 -9.21 5.08
C TRP A 154 -4.97 -10.51 5.90
N ASP A 155 -4.21 -11.53 5.51
CA ASP A 155 -4.15 -12.85 6.16
C ASP A 155 -2.98 -13.00 7.12
N GLY A 156 -2.12 -11.99 7.26
CA GLY A 156 -1.04 -11.99 8.24
C GLY A 156 0.19 -12.82 7.89
N ARG A 157 0.31 -13.27 6.63
CA ARG A 157 1.37 -14.21 6.22
C ARG A 157 2.79 -13.63 6.26
N ALA A 158 2.95 -12.32 6.34
CA ALA A 158 4.26 -11.66 6.48
C ALA A 158 4.37 -10.92 7.81
N SER A 159 5.56 -10.93 8.40
CA SER A 159 5.87 -10.32 9.70
C SER A 159 6.77 -9.09 9.60
N THR A 160 7.37 -8.82 8.43
CA THR A 160 8.20 -7.63 8.18
C THR A 160 7.90 -7.00 6.83
N LEU A 161 8.14 -5.68 6.69
CA LEU A 161 7.91 -4.96 5.44
C LEU A 161 8.75 -5.52 4.28
N GLU A 162 9.99 -5.95 4.55
CA GLU A 162 10.84 -6.57 3.53
C GLU A 162 10.29 -7.91 3.07
N GLU A 163 9.87 -8.77 4.00
CA GLU A 163 9.25 -10.06 3.67
C GLU A 163 7.98 -9.84 2.85
N GLN A 164 7.12 -8.90 3.28
CA GLN A 164 5.90 -8.54 2.56
C GLN A 164 6.18 -8.09 1.13
N MET A 165 7.25 -7.34 0.91
CA MET A 165 7.59 -6.73 -0.38
C MET A 165 8.09 -7.71 -1.43
N LEU A 166 8.71 -8.83 -1.02
CA LEU A 166 9.18 -9.84 -1.97
C LEU A 166 8.03 -10.48 -2.77
N GLU A 167 6.87 -10.61 -2.14
CA GLU A 167 5.67 -11.21 -2.74
C GLU A 167 5.14 -10.39 -3.94
N PRO A 168 4.75 -9.10 -3.82
CA PRO A 168 4.26 -8.32 -4.95
C PRO A 168 5.34 -8.11 -6.03
N LEU A 169 6.61 -7.98 -5.65
CA LEU A 169 7.73 -7.82 -6.59
C LEU A 169 7.85 -9.01 -7.55
N PHE A 170 7.66 -10.23 -7.05
CA PHE A 170 7.91 -11.47 -7.79
C PHE A 170 6.64 -12.27 -8.14
N SER A 171 5.48 -11.80 -7.68
CA SER A 171 4.18 -12.35 -8.07
C SER A 171 3.92 -12.10 -9.55
N GLN A 172 3.68 -13.18 -10.31
CA GLN A 172 3.42 -13.14 -11.75
C GLN A 172 2.16 -12.35 -12.14
N VAL A 173 1.27 -12.12 -11.19
CA VAL A 173 0.01 -11.39 -11.41
C VAL A 173 0.05 -9.97 -10.83
N GLU A 174 1.15 -9.57 -10.19
CA GLU A 174 1.36 -8.23 -9.62
C GLU A 174 2.44 -7.49 -10.41
N MET A 175 3.71 -7.55 -10.02
CA MET A 175 4.82 -6.86 -10.72
C MET A 175 5.64 -7.79 -11.62
N GLY A 176 5.51 -9.10 -11.45
CA GLY A 176 6.01 -10.15 -12.35
C GLY A 176 7.53 -10.24 -12.53
N ASN A 177 8.32 -9.59 -11.68
CA ASN A 177 9.77 -9.56 -11.85
C ASN A 177 10.44 -10.82 -11.30
N THR A 178 11.74 -10.98 -11.55
CA THR A 178 12.60 -11.95 -10.84
C THR A 178 13.73 -11.22 -10.12
N PRO A 179 14.33 -11.81 -9.07
CA PRO A 179 15.48 -11.20 -8.41
C PRO A 179 16.60 -10.84 -9.39
N GLU A 180 16.91 -11.72 -10.34
CA GLU A 180 17.99 -11.53 -11.31
C GLU A 180 17.68 -10.38 -12.28
N ASN A 181 16.47 -10.36 -12.86
CA ASN A 181 16.07 -9.32 -13.80
C ASN A 181 15.93 -7.95 -13.12
N LEU A 182 15.37 -7.91 -11.91
CA LEU A 182 15.27 -6.70 -11.11
C LEU A 182 16.65 -6.10 -10.83
N LEU A 183 17.59 -6.93 -10.35
CA LEU A 183 18.93 -6.46 -10.03
C LEU A 183 19.71 -6.04 -11.27
N SER A 184 19.58 -6.76 -12.40
CA SER A 184 20.17 -6.33 -13.68
C SER A 184 19.63 -4.95 -14.08
N THR A 185 18.31 -4.77 -14.07
CA THR A 185 17.65 -3.53 -14.50
C THR A 185 18.04 -2.35 -13.63
N VAL A 186 18.00 -2.48 -12.30
CA VAL A 186 18.33 -1.37 -11.38
C VAL A 186 19.83 -1.03 -11.45
N ASN A 187 20.71 -2.03 -11.59
CA ASN A 187 22.15 -1.82 -11.74
C ASN A 187 22.57 -1.28 -13.11
N GLU A 188 21.69 -1.21 -14.11
CA GLU A 188 21.98 -0.55 -15.38
C GLU A 188 21.76 0.97 -15.32
N VAL A 189 21.05 1.47 -14.31
CA VAL A 189 20.71 2.89 -14.17
C VAL A 189 21.77 3.62 -13.34
N ASP A 190 22.58 4.45 -14.01
CA ASP A 190 23.66 5.22 -13.36
C ASP A 190 23.16 6.17 -12.27
N ASN A 191 21.95 6.72 -12.41
CA ASN A 191 21.34 7.54 -11.37
C ASN A 191 21.10 6.72 -10.09
N TYR A 192 20.60 5.49 -10.19
CA TYR A 192 20.42 4.64 -9.01
C TYR A 192 21.76 4.28 -8.36
N LYS A 193 22.80 3.94 -9.13
CA LYS A 193 24.13 3.68 -8.56
C LYS A 193 24.62 4.83 -7.68
N LYS A 194 24.46 6.07 -8.16
CA LYS A 194 24.85 7.28 -7.41
C LYS A 194 24.01 7.46 -6.14
N LEU A 195 22.68 7.32 -6.25
CA LEU A 195 21.78 7.49 -5.10
C LEU A 195 21.98 6.38 -4.06
N PHE A 196 22.23 5.14 -4.47
CA PHE A 196 22.57 4.06 -3.54
C PHE A 196 23.91 4.29 -2.85
N ALA A 197 24.93 4.80 -3.55
CA ALA A 197 26.20 5.18 -2.92
C ALA A 197 26.01 6.30 -1.87
N GLU A 198 25.10 7.25 -2.11
CA GLU A 198 24.76 8.29 -1.14
C GLU A 198 23.98 7.73 0.07
N ALA A 199 23.02 6.83 -0.15
CA ALA A 199 22.21 6.22 0.91
C ALA A 199 22.97 5.18 1.76
N PHE A 200 24.04 4.60 1.20
CA PHE A 200 24.87 3.57 1.83
C PHE A 200 26.36 3.97 1.75
N PRO A 201 26.81 4.97 2.53
CA PRO A 201 28.16 5.55 2.39
C PRO A 201 29.30 4.57 2.73
N ASN A 202 28.99 3.46 3.41
CA ASN A 202 29.96 2.41 3.73
C ASN A 202 30.14 1.39 2.59
N LYS A 203 29.44 1.57 1.47
CA LYS A 203 29.49 0.69 0.31
C LYS A 203 30.15 1.41 -0.88
N PRO A 204 31.22 0.84 -1.47
CA PRO A 204 31.81 1.37 -2.69
C PRO A 204 30.80 1.47 -3.85
N MET A 205 30.91 2.51 -4.67
CA MET A 205 29.98 2.75 -5.79
C MET A 205 30.09 1.70 -6.91
N ASP A 206 31.20 0.99 -7.01
CA ASP A 206 31.44 -0.10 -7.95
C ASP A 206 30.84 -1.43 -7.50
N GLU A 207 30.40 -1.56 -6.25
CA GLU A 207 29.67 -2.73 -5.79
C GLU A 207 28.21 -2.70 -6.28
N PRO A 208 27.68 -3.84 -6.79
CA PRO A 208 26.33 -3.88 -7.32
C PRO A 208 25.29 -3.68 -6.22
N ILE A 209 24.23 -2.93 -6.52
CA ILE A 209 23.03 -2.78 -5.69
C ILE A 209 22.46 -4.17 -5.39
N LEU A 210 22.15 -4.42 -4.13
CA LEU A 210 21.65 -5.71 -3.64
C LEU A 210 20.16 -5.65 -3.33
N LEU A 211 19.46 -6.77 -3.45
CA LEU A 211 18.01 -6.85 -3.18
C LEU A 211 17.66 -6.36 -1.77
N LYS A 212 18.49 -6.70 -0.77
CA LYS A 212 18.32 -6.27 0.63
C LYS A 212 18.39 -4.75 0.82
N GLU A 213 19.06 -4.02 -0.08
CA GLU A 213 19.19 -2.56 -0.02
C GLU A 213 17.95 -1.90 -0.64
N ILE A 214 17.46 -2.47 -1.74
CA ILE A 214 16.18 -2.08 -2.35
C ILE A 214 15.04 -2.27 -1.34
N THR A 215 14.92 -3.46 -0.75
CA THR A 215 13.84 -3.73 0.21
C THR A 215 13.97 -2.89 1.47
N LYS A 216 15.19 -2.69 2.00
CA LYS A 216 15.44 -1.83 3.17
C LYS A 216 15.05 -0.37 2.93
N THR A 217 15.36 0.20 1.76
CA THR A 217 15.04 1.61 1.47
C THR A 217 13.55 1.82 1.27
N ILE A 218 12.86 0.93 0.55
CA ILE A 218 11.39 1.00 0.42
C ILE A 218 10.72 0.81 1.78
N ALA A 219 11.19 -0.12 2.61
CA ALA A 219 10.71 -0.28 3.99
C ALA A 219 10.96 0.98 4.84
N ALA A 220 12.11 1.64 4.67
CA ALA A 220 12.42 2.91 5.34
C ALA A 220 11.41 4.00 4.97
N PHE A 221 11.06 4.11 3.68
CA PHE A 221 10.03 5.04 3.23
C PHE A 221 8.65 4.70 3.82
N GLN A 222 8.22 3.44 3.71
CA GLN A 222 6.93 2.96 4.25
C GLN A 222 6.80 3.19 5.75
N SER A 223 7.88 3.00 6.52
CA SER A 223 7.94 3.31 7.96
C SER A 223 7.64 4.78 8.27
N THR A 224 7.83 5.70 7.32
CA THR A 224 7.60 7.13 7.51
C THR A 224 6.20 7.59 7.11
N LEU A 225 5.37 6.71 6.57
CA LEU A 225 3.98 7.00 6.19
C LEU A 225 3.07 7.07 7.43
N VAL A 226 3.30 8.06 8.29
CA VAL A 226 2.58 8.22 9.56
C VAL A 226 1.38 9.16 9.42
N SER A 227 0.29 8.83 10.12
CA SER A 227 -0.95 9.61 10.21
C SER A 227 -1.38 9.65 11.67
N LEU A 228 -1.05 10.75 12.35
CA LEU A 228 -1.17 10.91 13.81
C LEU A 228 -1.49 12.37 14.24
N ASN A 229 -2.06 13.18 13.33
CA ASN A 229 -2.46 14.58 13.58
C ASN A 229 -3.88 14.91 13.09
N SER A 230 -4.75 13.91 13.00
CA SER A 230 -6.17 14.02 12.66
C SER A 230 -6.95 14.81 13.72
N LYS A 231 -8.21 15.16 13.43
CA LYS A 231 -9.11 15.80 14.41
C LYS A 231 -9.27 14.95 15.68
N TYR A 232 -9.32 13.62 15.52
CA TYR A 232 -9.33 12.70 16.65
C TYR A 232 -8.04 12.81 17.48
N ASP A 233 -6.86 12.91 16.85
CA ASP A 233 -5.60 13.03 17.58
C ASP A 233 -5.56 14.30 18.42
N GLN A 234 -5.96 15.43 17.83
CA GLN A 234 -6.04 16.71 18.54
C GLN A 234 -6.97 16.62 19.76
N TYR A 235 -8.14 16.01 19.58
CA TYR A 235 -9.07 15.73 20.67
C TYR A 235 -8.48 14.82 21.75
N ALA A 236 -7.83 13.73 21.33
CA ALA A 236 -7.21 12.75 22.21
C ALA A 236 -6.09 13.36 23.06
N HIS A 237 -5.36 14.32 22.50
CA HIS A 237 -4.31 15.08 23.16
C HIS A 237 -4.82 16.28 23.99
N GLY A 238 -6.13 16.53 24.02
CA GLY A 238 -6.77 17.47 24.96
C GLY A 238 -7.35 18.73 24.34
N TYR A 239 -7.38 18.86 23.01
CA TYR A 239 -8.11 19.94 22.35
C TYR A 239 -9.57 19.51 22.12
N ASP A 240 -10.42 19.73 23.14
CA ASP A 240 -11.82 19.31 23.18
C ASP A 240 -12.67 19.85 22.01
N GLN A 241 -12.38 21.06 21.54
CA GLN A 241 -13.07 21.68 20.40
C GLN A 241 -12.66 21.10 19.03
N ALA A 242 -11.68 20.19 18.98
CA ALA A 242 -11.30 19.53 17.74
C ALA A 242 -12.45 18.70 17.15
N LEU A 243 -13.29 18.11 18.01
CA LEU A 243 -14.50 17.39 17.58
C LEU A 243 -15.74 18.22 17.85
N ASN A 244 -16.65 18.25 16.88
CA ASN A 244 -17.97 18.82 17.07
C ASN A 244 -18.91 17.83 17.81
N LYS A 245 -20.12 18.28 18.13
CA LYS A 245 -21.11 17.46 18.86
C LYS A 245 -21.43 16.13 18.16
N ASN A 246 -21.65 16.13 16.85
CA ASN A 246 -21.99 14.93 16.09
C ASN A 246 -20.84 13.92 16.07
N GLU A 247 -19.61 14.41 15.93
CA GLU A 247 -18.39 13.59 15.95
C GLU A 247 -18.16 12.98 17.35
N ILE A 248 -18.44 13.72 18.42
CA ILE A 248 -18.40 13.22 19.80
C ILE A 248 -19.47 12.15 20.04
N GLU A 249 -20.69 12.35 19.53
CA GLU A 249 -21.75 11.32 19.57
C GLU A 249 -21.30 10.04 18.84
N GLY A 250 -20.70 10.19 17.65
CA GLY A 250 -20.12 9.07 16.91
C GLY A 250 -19.01 8.33 17.65
N LEU A 251 -18.10 9.06 18.30
CA LEU A 251 -17.06 8.48 19.16
C LEU A 251 -17.69 7.71 20.34
N ASN A 252 -18.76 8.23 20.93
CA ASN A 252 -19.47 7.56 22.02
C ASN A 252 -20.13 6.26 21.56
N ILE A 253 -20.74 6.25 20.37
CA ILE A 253 -21.29 5.05 19.76
C ILE A 253 -20.18 4.04 19.49
N PHE A 254 -19.07 4.46 18.88
CA PHE A 254 -17.92 3.60 18.57
C PHE A 254 -17.35 2.86 19.80
N ARG A 255 -17.26 3.55 20.94
CA ARG A 255 -16.76 2.98 22.21
C ARG A 255 -17.85 2.36 23.08
N SER A 256 -19.10 2.33 22.63
CA SER A 256 -20.22 1.83 23.43
C SER A 256 -20.19 0.30 23.51
N PHE A 257 -20.76 -0.23 24.59
CA PHE A 257 -20.99 -1.67 24.76
C PHE A 257 -22.05 -2.25 23.80
N VAL A 258 -22.80 -1.37 23.11
CA VAL A 258 -23.78 -1.73 22.08
C VAL A 258 -23.06 -1.93 20.76
N ALA A 259 -22.34 -0.94 20.24
CA ALA A 259 -21.68 -1.07 18.93
C ALA A 259 -20.40 -1.91 18.97
N ARG A 260 -19.67 -1.92 20.10
CA ARG A 260 -18.45 -2.74 20.35
C ARG A 260 -17.32 -2.56 19.35
N CYS A 261 -17.30 -1.49 18.56
CA CYS A 261 -16.28 -1.27 17.51
C CYS A 261 -14.86 -1.22 18.11
N ALA A 262 -14.73 -0.59 19.28
CA ALA A 262 -13.46 -0.42 19.99
C ALA A 262 -12.85 -1.73 20.53
N GLU A 263 -13.59 -2.85 20.57
CA GLU A 263 -13.07 -4.15 21.03
C GLU A 263 -12.07 -4.76 20.04
N CYS A 264 -12.24 -4.47 18.75
CA CYS A 264 -11.31 -4.87 17.70
C CYS A 264 -10.48 -3.68 17.19
N HIS A 265 -11.11 -2.53 17.01
CA HIS A 265 -10.47 -1.32 16.49
C HIS A 265 -9.96 -0.43 17.61
N THR A 266 -8.98 -0.93 18.36
CA THR A 266 -8.44 -0.25 19.55
C THR A 266 -7.59 0.97 19.19
N PRO A 267 -7.87 2.17 19.75
CA PRO A 267 -6.99 3.33 19.66
C PRO A 267 -5.59 3.06 20.25
N PRO A 268 -4.55 3.79 19.82
CA PRO A 268 -4.58 4.91 18.88
C PRO A 268 -4.52 4.50 17.40
N LEU A 269 -4.15 3.26 17.06
CA LEU A 269 -4.08 2.80 15.66
C LEU A 269 -5.42 2.33 15.11
N PHE A 270 -6.46 2.22 15.93
CA PHE A 270 -7.77 1.69 15.56
C PHE A 270 -7.69 0.27 14.98
N THR A 271 -6.79 -0.53 15.54
CA THR A 271 -6.60 -1.95 15.26
C THR A 271 -5.88 -2.59 16.43
N ASN A 272 -6.31 -3.80 16.80
CA ASN A 272 -5.59 -4.66 17.72
C ASN A 272 -4.67 -5.68 16.99
N GLN A 273 -4.65 -5.63 15.65
CA GLN A 273 -3.90 -6.51 14.75
C GLN A 273 -4.22 -8.01 14.88
N GLN A 274 -5.33 -8.35 15.54
CA GLN A 274 -5.82 -9.73 15.64
C GLN A 274 -6.57 -10.13 14.37
N PHE A 275 -6.90 -11.42 14.27
CA PHE A 275 -7.69 -11.98 13.18
C PHE A 275 -9.13 -12.19 13.65
N ALA A 276 -10.09 -11.80 12.83
CA ALA A 276 -11.50 -12.00 13.11
C ALA A 276 -12.23 -12.48 11.86
N VAL A 277 -13.10 -13.47 12.03
CA VAL A 277 -14.08 -13.87 11.03
C VAL A 277 -15.34 -13.05 11.28
N ILE A 278 -15.69 -12.16 10.34
CA ILE A 278 -16.87 -11.29 10.48
C ILE A 278 -18.06 -11.73 9.62
N GLY A 279 -17.83 -12.64 8.66
CA GLY A 279 -18.89 -13.16 7.79
C GLY A 279 -19.28 -12.19 6.67
N THR A 280 -18.35 -11.33 6.22
CA THR A 280 -18.56 -10.48 5.05
C THR A 280 -18.66 -11.36 3.80
N PRO A 281 -19.69 -11.18 2.95
CA PRO A 281 -19.80 -11.92 1.71
C PRO A 281 -18.80 -11.40 0.68
N GLU A 282 -18.33 -12.28 -0.18
CA GLU A 282 -17.52 -11.85 -1.33
C GLU A 282 -18.38 -11.13 -2.38
N PRO A 283 -17.77 -10.30 -3.24
CA PRO A 283 -18.41 -9.81 -4.45
C PRO A 283 -18.97 -10.95 -5.31
N GLU A 284 -20.06 -10.68 -6.03
CA GLU A 284 -20.74 -11.68 -6.86
C GLU A 284 -19.78 -12.39 -7.83
N GLY A 285 -19.80 -13.72 -7.81
CA GLY A 285 -18.96 -14.56 -8.67
C GLY A 285 -17.55 -14.84 -8.13
N LEU A 286 -17.17 -14.33 -6.96
CA LEU A 286 -15.92 -14.70 -6.29
C LEU A 286 -16.17 -15.78 -5.22
N PRO A 287 -15.32 -16.83 -5.16
CA PRO A 287 -15.40 -17.81 -4.08
C PRO A 287 -14.92 -17.17 -2.76
N LEU A 288 -15.40 -17.72 -1.63
CA LEU A 288 -14.93 -17.29 -0.30
C LEU A 288 -13.41 -17.38 -0.22
N ASP A 289 -12.77 -16.28 0.18
CA ASP A 289 -11.35 -16.27 0.49
C ASP A 289 -11.11 -16.90 1.88
N PRO A 290 -10.33 -17.99 1.98
CA PRO A 290 -10.07 -18.66 3.26
C PRO A 290 -9.28 -17.80 4.26
N GLY A 291 -8.67 -16.69 3.83
CA GLY A 291 -8.02 -15.73 4.70
C GLY A 291 -6.85 -16.36 5.47
N ALA A 292 -6.84 -16.16 6.78
CA ALA A 292 -5.79 -16.62 7.68
C ALA A 292 -5.76 -18.16 7.89
N GLU A 293 -6.76 -18.92 7.42
CA GLU A 293 -6.72 -20.39 7.46
C GLU A 293 -5.45 -20.95 6.80
N ILE A 294 -5.07 -20.43 5.63
CA ILE A 294 -3.93 -20.93 4.86
C ILE A 294 -2.59 -20.69 5.58
N PRO A 295 -2.20 -19.44 5.94
CA PRO A 295 -0.89 -19.19 6.54
C PRO A 295 -0.73 -19.76 7.94
N PHE A 296 -1.83 -19.98 8.69
CA PHE A 296 -1.77 -20.53 10.05
C PHE A 296 -2.10 -22.02 10.15
N ASP A 297 -2.56 -22.65 9.05
CA ASP A 297 -3.03 -24.05 9.02
C ASP A 297 -4.08 -24.34 10.12
N ASP A 298 -5.03 -23.41 10.27
CA ASP A 298 -6.08 -23.49 11.30
C ASP A 298 -7.47 -23.23 10.69
N LYS A 299 -8.29 -24.29 10.63
CA LYS A 299 -9.65 -24.24 10.10
C LYS A 299 -10.57 -23.29 10.86
N SER A 300 -10.28 -22.98 12.12
CA SER A 300 -11.06 -22.00 12.89
C SER A 300 -10.87 -20.56 12.37
N LEU A 301 -9.81 -20.32 11.58
CA LEU A 301 -9.50 -19.04 10.95
C LEU A 301 -9.99 -18.94 9.49
N ARG A 302 -10.86 -19.85 9.04
CA ARG A 302 -11.48 -19.77 7.72
C ARG A 302 -12.27 -18.47 7.57
N GLY A 303 -11.92 -17.68 6.55
CA GLY A 303 -12.50 -16.35 6.31
C GLY A 303 -12.06 -15.29 7.32
N ALA A 304 -11.04 -15.58 8.15
CA ALA A 304 -10.51 -14.61 9.10
C ALA A 304 -9.53 -13.66 8.41
N PHE A 305 -9.68 -12.38 8.70
CA PHE A 305 -8.74 -11.35 8.26
C PHE A 305 -8.25 -10.53 9.43
N LYS A 306 -7.03 -10.02 9.28
CA LYS A 306 -6.42 -9.08 10.22
C LYS A 306 -7.31 -7.84 10.30
N VAL A 307 -7.70 -7.44 11.51
CA VAL A 307 -8.44 -6.21 11.77
C VAL A 307 -7.65 -5.02 11.18
N PRO A 308 -8.13 -4.32 10.14
CA PRO A 308 -7.41 -3.21 9.54
C PRO A 308 -7.42 -1.99 10.47
N SER A 309 -6.44 -1.11 10.31
CA SER A 309 -6.50 0.22 10.92
C SER A 309 -7.64 1.03 10.29
N LEU A 310 -8.35 1.81 11.10
CA LEU A 310 -9.35 2.77 10.62
C LEU A 310 -8.76 4.18 10.39
N ARG A 311 -7.46 4.36 10.58
CA ARG A 311 -6.76 5.60 10.23
C ARG A 311 -6.91 5.85 8.72
N ASN A 312 -7.30 7.06 8.34
CA ASN A 312 -7.56 7.45 6.93
C ASN A 312 -8.63 6.61 6.20
N ILE A 313 -9.52 5.91 6.92
CA ILE A 313 -10.56 5.05 6.31
C ILE A 313 -11.52 5.81 5.38
N ALA A 314 -11.70 7.11 5.56
CA ALA A 314 -12.55 7.92 4.69
C ALA A 314 -12.00 8.04 3.25
N LEU A 315 -10.72 7.72 3.01
CA LEU A 315 -10.03 7.88 1.73
C LEU A 315 -9.86 6.57 0.95
N THR A 316 -10.22 5.43 1.56
CA THR A 316 -9.84 4.09 1.07
C THR A 316 -11.05 3.27 0.62
N ALA A 317 -12.09 3.93 0.12
CA ALA A 317 -13.21 3.21 -0.50
C ALA A 317 -12.72 2.51 -1.78
N PRO A 318 -13.25 1.33 -2.14
CA PRO A 318 -14.24 0.53 -1.41
C PRO A 318 -13.65 -0.28 -0.24
N TYR A 319 -14.51 -0.83 0.62
CA TYR A 319 -14.17 -1.38 1.93
C TYR A 319 -14.20 -2.91 1.99
N MET A 320 -13.55 -3.46 3.03
CA MET A 320 -13.28 -4.89 3.27
C MET A 320 -12.14 -5.45 2.42
N HIS A 321 -11.74 -6.69 2.68
CA HIS A 321 -10.59 -7.34 2.01
C HIS A 321 -10.79 -7.52 0.51
N SER A 322 -12.04 -7.53 0.04
CA SER A 322 -12.42 -7.69 -1.38
C SER A 322 -13.21 -6.49 -1.93
N GLY A 323 -13.25 -5.36 -1.21
CA GLY A 323 -13.92 -4.15 -1.67
C GLY A 323 -15.44 -4.28 -1.83
N ARG A 324 -16.07 -5.10 -0.99
CA ARG A 324 -17.50 -5.43 -1.05
C ARG A 324 -18.41 -4.22 -0.92
N PHE A 325 -18.06 -3.26 -0.06
CA PHE A 325 -18.90 -2.11 0.26
C PHE A 325 -18.33 -0.82 -0.37
N LYS A 326 -19.18 -0.02 -0.99
CA LYS A 326 -18.78 1.23 -1.66
C LYS A 326 -18.65 2.39 -0.69
N THR A 327 -19.36 2.35 0.43
CA THR A 327 -19.44 3.47 1.38
C THR A 327 -19.17 3.01 2.82
N LEU A 328 -18.67 3.92 3.66
CA LEU A 328 -18.55 3.67 5.09
C LEU A 328 -19.91 3.32 5.70
N ARG A 329 -20.98 3.90 5.17
CA ARG A 329 -22.33 3.67 5.67
C ARG A 329 -22.81 2.24 5.42
N GLU A 330 -22.52 1.68 4.25
CA GLU A 330 -22.75 0.26 3.94
C GLU A 330 -21.92 -0.66 4.86
N THR A 331 -20.65 -0.31 5.10
CA THR A 331 -19.79 -1.05 6.04
C THR A 331 -20.35 -1.05 7.46
N VAL A 332 -20.83 0.09 7.95
CA VAL A 332 -21.47 0.20 9.27
C VAL A 332 -22.78 -0.58 9.31
N GLN A 333 -23.59 -0.51 8.25
CA GLN A 333 -24.84 -1.25 8.13
C GLN A 333 -24.60 -2.77 8.25
N PHE A 334 -23.57 -3.29 7.59
CA PHE A 334 -23.22 -4.72 7.69
C PHE A 334 -23.03 -5.18 9.14
N TYR A 335 -22.38 -4.39 9.99
CA TYR A 335 -22.26 -4.74 11.41
C TYR A 335 -23.58 -4.65 12.17
N THR A 336 -24.52 -3.80 11.72
CA THR A 336 -25.82 -3.63 12.37
C THR A 336 -26.81 -4.73 12.03
N ASP A 337 -26.73 -5.29 10.82
CA ASP A 337 -27.65 -6.32 10.30
C ASP A 337 -27.51 -7.67 11.01
N GLY A 338 -26.49 -7.82 11.86
CA GLY A 338 -26.39 -8.90 12.83
C GLY A 338 -25.28 -9.90 12.56
N ARG A 339 -25.06 -10.78 13.54
CA ARG A 339 -23.93 -11.72 13.53
C ARG A 339 -24.12 -12.79 12.46
N GLY A 340 -23.24 -12.79 11.46
CA GLY A 340 -23.21 -13.84 10.43
C GLY A 340 -24.39 -13.80 9.45
N HIS A 341 -25.17 -12.71 9.43
CA HIS A 341 -26.36 -12.57 8.58
C HIS A 341 -26.08 -12.70 7.06
N ALA A 342 -24.82 -12.49 6.65
CA ALA A 342 -24.40 -12.54 5.25
C ALA A 342 -23.42 -13.68 4.95
N VAL A 343 -23.27 -14.66 5.86
CA VAL A 343 -22.49 -15.88 5.61
C VAL A 343 -23.21 -16.71 4.54
N PRO A 344 -22.53 -17.16 3.48
CA PRO A 344 -23.12 -18.07 2.49
C PRO A 344 -23.65 -19.36 3.14
N GLU A 345 -24.79 -19.88 2.66
CA GLU A 345 -25.44 -21.06 3.24
C GLU A 345 -24.57 -22.33 3.21
N ASP A 346 -23.63 -22.41 2.27
CA ASP A 346 -22.69 -23.51 2.07
C ASP A 346 -21.38 -23.37 2.87
N GLU A 347 -21.20 -22.26 3.58
CA GLU A 347 -19.99 -21.98 4.36
C GLU A 347 -20.25 -22.09 5.87
N ASN A 348 -19.37 -22.81 6.58
CA ASN A 348 -19.42 -22.93 8.03
C ASN A 348 -18.27 -22.12 8.65
N LEU A 349 -18.59 -20.88 9.05
CA LEU A 349 -17.61 -19.92 9.55
C LEU A 349 -17.73 -19.71 11.07
N LEU A 350 -16.59 -19.73 11.76
CA LEU A 350 -16.53 -19.42 13.19
C LEU A 350 -16.56 -17.90 13.42
N ILE A 351 -17.74 -17.30 13.29
CA ILE A 351 -17.91 -15.84 13.45
C ILE A 351 -17.42 -15.39 14.82
N HIS A 352 -16.57 -14.38 14.84
CA HIS A 352 -15.95 -13.85 16.04
C HIS A 352 -17.00 -13.38 17.05
N TRP A 353 -16.80 -13.69 18.33
CA TRP A 353 -17.81 -13.51 19.39
C TRP A 353 -18.14 -12.06 19.75
N HIS A 354 -17.28 -11.11 19.36
CA HIS A 354 -17.57 -9.67 19.50
C HIS A 354 -18.55 -9.15 18.45
N ILE A 355 -18.72 -9.87 17.34
CA ILE A 355 -19.75 -9.54 16.34
C ILE A 355 -21.10 -9.96 16.92
N TRP A 356 -22.04 -9.01 16.98
CA TRP A 356 -23.36 -9.22 17.57
C TRP A 356 -24.41 -8.38 16.81
N GLU A 357 -25.60 -8.17 17.36
CA GLU A 357 -26.72 -7.44 16.78
C GLU A 357 -26.92 -6.07 17.45
N PRO A 358 -26.12 -5.04 17.13
CA PRO A 358 -26.20 -3.76 17.82
C PRO A 358 -27.49 -2.99 17.51
N ASN A 359 -28.19 -3.31 16.41
CA ASN A 359 -29.45 -2.68 16.00
C ASN A 359 -29.41 -1.14 16.04
N LEU A 360 -28.30 -0.56 15.55
CA LEU A 360 -28.11 0.88 15.47
C LEU A 360 -29.17 1.52 14.57
N THR A 361 -29.68 2.66 15.00
CA THR A 361 -30.58 3.50 14.20
C THR A 361 -29.82 4.18 13.06
N ASP A 362 -30.54 4.66 12.04
CA ASP A 362 -29.92 5.42 10.93
C ASP A 362 -29.14 6.63 11.42
N TYR A 363 -29.67 7.33 12.44
CA TYR A 363 -29.00 8.44 13.07
C TYR A 363 -27.66 8.04 13.69
N GLU A 364 -27.63 6.93 14.46
CA GLU A 364 -26.41 6.46 15.11
C GLU A 364 -25.36 6.01 14.10
N MET A 365 -25.78 5.34 13.03
CA MET A 365 -24.87 4.94 11.96
C MET A 365 -24.28 6.16 11.24
N ASP A 366 -25.05 7.22 11.02
CA ASP A 366 -24.54 8.46 10.45
C ASP A 366 -23.56 9.16 11.39
N ARG A 367 -23.84 9.21 12.70
CA ARG A 367 -22.89 9.73 13.70
C ARG A 367 -21.60 8.91 13.74
N LEU A 368 -21.68 7.58 13.62
CA LEU A 368 -20.50 6.73 13.56
C LEU A 368 -19.64 7.05 12.32
N VAL A 369 -20.26 7.26 11.16
CA VAL A 369 -19.57 7.69 9.94
C VAL A 369 -18.95 9.09 10.12
N ASP A 370 -19.62 10.02 10.79
CA ASP A 370 -19.07 11.34 11.12
C ASP A 370 -17.78 11.17 11.95
N PHE A 371 -17.78 10.31 12.97
CA PHE A 371 -16.59 10.00 13.76
C PHE A 371 -15.47 9.36 12.94
N LEU A 372 -15.76 8.35 12.09
CA LEU A 372 -14.73 7.69 11.28
C LEU A 372 -13.99 8.66 10.36
N LYS A 373 -14.67 9.69 9.85
CA LYS A 373 -14.04 10.75 9.04
C LYS A 373 -13.03 11.58 9.83
N THR A 374 -13.19 11.70 11.14
CA THR A 374 -12.26 12.44 12.02
C THR A 374 -10.90 11.76 12.16
N LEU A 375 -10.77 10.50 11.73
CA LEU A 375 -9.53 9.72 11.73
C LEU A 375 -8.65 9.99 10.51
N THR A 376 -9.03 10.97 9.69
CA THR A 376 -8.31 11.35 8.47
C THR A 376 -7.24 12.39 8.78
N ASP A 377 -6.03 12.14 8.31
CA ASP A 377 -4.87 13.01 8.39
C ASP A 377 -3.97 12.79 7.17
N GLU A 378 -3.89 13.84 6.34
CA GLU A 378 -3.00 13.92 5.18
C GLU A 378 -1.85 14.92 5.40
N SER A 379 -1.67 15.45 6.61
CA SER A 379 -0.68 16.51 6.89
C SER A 379 0.77 16.09 6.62
N PHE A 380 1.04 14.79 6.71
CA PHE A 380 2.34 14.19 6.42
C PHE A 380 2.36 13.38 5.11
N LYS A 381 1.42 13.66 4.18
CA LYS A 381 1.42 13.05 2.85
C LYS A 381 2.76 13.37 2.14
N PRO A 382 3.52 12.36 1.69
CA PRO A 382 4.81 12.60 1.05
C PRO A 382 4.66 13.18 -0.35
N GLU A 383 5.73 13.84 -0.80
CA GLU A 383 5.80 14.40 -2.15
C GLU A 383 6.03 13.31 -3.20
N ILE A 384 5.16 13.30 -4.21
CA ILE A 384 5.33 12.47 -5.40
C ILE A 384 6.52 13.04 -6.20
N PRO A 385 7.55 12.23 -6.54
CA PRO A 385 8.66 12.71 -7.35
C PRO A 385 8.19 13.19 -8.72
N GLU A 386 8.63 14.35 -9.19
CA GLU A 386 8.31 14.83 -10.55
C GLU A 386 9.16 14.12 -11.63
N VAL A 387 10.38 13.75 -11.26
CA VAL A 387 11.36 13.07 -12.12
C VAL A 387 11.86 11.83 -11.39
N LEU A 388 11.83 10.69 -12.08
CA LEU A 388 12.29 9.42 -11.54
C LEU A 388 13.74 9.13 -11.93
N PRO A 389 14.53 8.44 -11.07
CA PRO A 389 15.90 8.09 -11.39
C PRO A 389 16.06 7.23 -12.65
N SER A 390 15.08 6.37 -12.94
CA SER A 390 15.03 5.56 -14.16
C SER A 390 14.77 6.36 -15.45
N GLY A 391 14.26 7.59 -15.33
CA GLY A 391 13.74 8.38 -16.45
C GLY A 391 12.38 7.91 -16.97
N LEU A 392 11.75 6.92 -16.32
CA LEU A 392 10.38 6.50 -16.61
C LEU A 392 9.37 7.53 -16.09
N LYS A 393 8.11 7.38 -16.49
CA LYS A 393 7.01 8.18 -15.94
C LYS A 393 6.60 7.64 -14.59
N VAL A 394 6.25 8.55 -13.69
CA VAL A 394 5.61 8.22 -12.41
C VAL A 394 4.35 7.40 -12.68
N SER A 395 4.19 6.30 -11.95
CA SER A 395 3.02 5.43 -12.02
C SER A 395 2.29 5.49 -10.67
N THR A 396 1.09 6.06 -10.64
CA THR A 396 0.21 6.26 -9.48
C THR A 396 -1.24 5.97 -9.83
#